data_AF-A0AAD9GZ99-F1
#
_entry.id   AF-A0AAD9GZ99-F1
#
_cell.length_a   1.000
_cell.length_b   1.000
_cell.length_c   1.000
_cell.angle_alpha   90.00
_cell.angle_beta   90.00
_cell.angle_gamma   90.00
#
_symmetry.space_group_name_H-M   'P 1'
#
loop_
_entity.id
_entity.type
_entity.pdbx_description
1 polymer ?
#
loop_
_entity_poly.entity_id
_entity_poly.type
_entity_poly.pdbx_seq_one_letter_code
_entity_poly.pdbx_strand_id
1 'polypeptide(L)'
;MNRVTNGIGGALEGVQMRIEMLTREIKEDEKGKKDYDEQLHRLSVRRKDLEAKLKECREWSALFENKIKPLAGKYTETTDSMQGQYNDAKERHAQGIAVLIKNFDYHPEFKRFSDTFTAVPFKPK
;
A
#
# COMPACT_ATOMS: atom_id res chain seq x y z
N MET A 1 -21.62 -68.44 55.63
CA MET A 1 -21.29 -67.00 55.65
C MET A 1 -20.32 -66.55 54.54
N ASN A 2 -19.46 -67.42 53.98
CA ASN A 2 -18.42 -67.04 53.01
C ASN A 2 -18.87 -66.59 51.60
N ARG A 3 -20.12 -66.87 51.20
CA ARG A 3 -20.61 -66.50 49.85
C ARG A 3 -20.95 -65.01 49.71
N VAL A 4 -21.44 -64.40 50.78
CA VAL A 4 -21.87 -62.99 50.79
C VAL A 4 -20.65 -62.06 50.91
N THR A 5 -19.64 -62.45 51.70
CA THR A 5 -18.37 -61.73 51.83
C THR A 5 -17.56 -61.75 50.53
N ASN A 6 -17.55 -62.87 49.79
CA ASN A 6 -16.86 -62.95 48.49
C ASN A 6 -17.55 -62.13 47.39
N GLY A 7 -18.89 -62.01 47.40
CA GLY A 7 -19.64 -61.18 46.45
C GLY A 7 -19.46 -59.68 46.68
N ILE A 8 -19.37 -59.26 47.94
CA ILE A 8 -19.10 -57.85 48.31
C ILE A 8 -17.64 -57.48 47.95
N GLY A 9 -16.68 -58.40 48.16
CA GLY A 9 -15.28 -58.19 47.76
C GLY A 9 -15.11 -57.94 46.26
N GLY A 10 -15.70 -58.79 45.41
CA GLY A 10 -15.62 -58.62 43.95
C GLY A 10 -16.33 -57.36 43.42
N ALA A 11 -17.43 -56.95 44.06
CA ALA A 11 -18.10 -55.69 43.74
C ALA A 11 -17.23 -54.48 44.12
N LEU A 12 -16.55 -54.53 45.27
CA LEU A 12 -15.65 -53.48 45.73
C LEU A 12 -14.43 -53.34 44.80
N GLU A 13 -13.83 -54.46 44.39
CA GLU A 13 -12.73 -54.51 43.41
C GLU A 13 -13.17 -53.92 42.05
N GLY A 14 -14.37 -54.26 41.58
CA GLY A 14 -14.92 -53.71 40.34
C GLY A 14 -15.16 -52.21 40.40
N VAL A 15 -15.59 -51.68 41.56
CA VAL A 15 -15.73 -50.24 41.78
C VAL A 15 -14.37 -49.57 41.81
N GLN A 16 -13.38 -50.16 42.48
CA GLN A 16 -12.04 -49.60 42.58
C GLN A 16 -11.36 -49.52 41.20
N MET A 17 -11.47 -50.57 40.38
CA MET A 17 -11.00 -50.53 38.99
C MET A 17 -11.64 -49.41 38.17
N ARG A 18 -12.96 -49.18 38.33
CA ARG A 18 -13.65 -48.09 37.62
C ARG A 18 -13.19 -46.73 38.09
N ILE A 19 -12.95 -46.55 39.39
CA ILE A 19 -12.41 -45.30 39.93
C ILE A 19 -11.03 -45.01 39.34
N GLU A 20 -10.16 -46.02 39.26
CA GLU A 20 -8.81 -45.87 38.67
C GLU A 20 -8.88 -45.53 37.18
N MET A 21 -9.78 -46.18 36.43
CA MET A 21 -10.02 -45.92 35.03
C MET A 21 -10.52 -44.48 34.79
N LEU A 22 -11.58 -44.07 35.49
CA LEU A 22 -12.12 -42.70 35.40
C LEU A 22 -11.08 -41.66 35.83
N THR A 23 -10.26 -41.95 36.84
CA THR A 23 -9.17 -41.05 37.25
C THR A 23 -8.13 -40.87 36.15
N ARG A 24 -7.85 -41.91 35.35
CA ARG A 24 -6.95 -41.81 34.20
C ARG A 24 -7.60 -40.98 33.09
N GLU A 25 -8.85 -41.25 32.77
CA GLU A 25 -9.61 -40.51 31.74
C GLU A 25 -9.68 -39.01 32.09
N ILE A 26 -9.99 -38.65 33.34
CA ILE A 26 -10.01 -37.25 33.79
C ILE A 26 -8.66 -36.56 33.58
N LYS A 27 -7.54 -37.25 33.87
CA LYS A 27 -6.20 -36.67 33.65
C LYS A 27 -5.89 -36.47 32.18
N GLU A 28 -6.34 -37.38 31.32
CA GLU A 28 -6.19 -37.26 29.87
C GLU A 28 -7.03 -36.09 29.33
N ASP A 29 -8.26 -35.95 29.80
CA ASP A 29 -9.14 -34.83 29.46
C ASP A 29 -8.61 -33.48 29.93
N GLU A 30 -8.07 -33.40 31.16
CA GLU A 30 -7.43 -32.19 31.69
C GLU A 30 -6.23 -31.78 30.84
N LYS A 31 -5.42 -32.76 30.42
CA LYS A 31 -4.30 -32.52 29.49
C LYS A 31 -4.81 -32.03 28.14
N GLY A 32 -5.82 -32.69 27.57
CA GLY A 32 -6.43 -32.28 26.31
C GLY A 32 -6.99 -30.87 26.36
N LYS A 33 -7.68 -30.50 27.44
CA LYS A 33 -8.19 -29.15 27.67
C LYS A 33 -7.07 -28.11 27.66
N LYS A 34 -5.97 -28.39 28.36
CA LYS A 34 -4.80 -27.50 28.37
C LYS A 34 -4.21 -27.33 26.97
N ASP A 35 -4.08 -28.42 26.21
CA ASP A 35 -3.55 -28.38 24.84
C ASP A 35 -4.44 -27.52 23.93
N TYR A 36 -5.77 -27.60 24.09
CA TYR A 36 -6.72 -26.73 23.37
C TYR A 36 -6.62 -25.27 23.79
N ASP A 37 -6.51 -24.98 25.09
CA ASP A 37 -6.36 -23.61 25.60
C ASP A 37 -5.09 -22.95 25.02
N GLU A 38 -3.99 -23.69 24.92
CA GLU A 38 -2.76 -23.21 24.27
C GLU A 38 -2.95 -22.95 22.77
N GLN A 39 -3.65 -23.84 22.06
CA GLN A 39 -3.95 -23.64 20.64
C GLN A 39 -4.84 -22.42 20.41
N LEU A 40 -5.90 -22.25 21.21
CA LEU A 40 -6.78 -21.09 21.17
C LEU A 40 -6.03 -19.80 21.46
N HIS A 41 -5.10 -19.82 22.43
CA HIS A 41 -4.25 -18.67 22.71
C HIS A 41 -3.38 -18.31 21.49
N ARG A 42 -2.69 -19.29 20.89
CA ARG A 42 -1.87 -19.08 19.68
C ARG A 42 -2.70 -18.51 18.53
N LEU A 43 -3.89 -19.04 18.29
CA LEU A 43 -4.80 -18.54 17.25
C LEU A 43 -5.27 -17.11 17.53
N SER A 44 -5.58 -16.79 18.79
CA SER A 44 -6.01 -15.45 19.20
C SER A 44 -4.91 -14.41 18.97
N VAL A 45 -3.66 -14.73 19.34
CA VAL A 45 -2.50 -13.88 19.06
C VAL A 45 -2.32 -13.70 17.56
N ARG A 46 -2.35 -14.80 16.79
CA ARG A 46 -2.17 -14.75 15.34
C ARG A 46 -3.25 -13.91 14.66
N ARG A 47 -4.50 -14.00 15.12
CA ARG A 47 -5.61 -13.18 14.61
C ARG A 47 -5.34 -11.70 14.86
N LYS A 48 -4.94 -11.32 16.07
CA LYS A 48 -4.62 -9.92 16.42
C LYS A 48 -3.49 -9.37 15.53
N ASP A 49 -2.44 -10.15 15.30
CA ASP A 49 -1.33 -9.74 14.42
C ASP A 49 -1.79 -9.52 12.99
N LEU A 50 -2.66 -10.40 12.46
CA LEU A 50 -3.19 -10.28 11.11
C LEU A 50 -4.13 -9.08 10.98
N GLU A 51 -4.98 -8.82 11.98
CA GLU A 51 -5.84 -7.64 12.02
C GLU A 51 -5.02 -6.34 12.02
N ALA A 52 -3.93 -6.31 12.79
CA ALA A 52 -3.02 -5.16 12.81
C ALA A 52 -2.36 -4.92 11.44
N LYS A 53 -1.83 -5.98 10.81
CA LYS A 53 -1.25 -5.89 9.45
C LYS A 53 -2.26 -5.45 8.42
N LEU A 54 -3.49 -5.97 8.50
CA LEU A 54 -4.55 -5.63 7.55
C LEU A 54 -4.97 -4.16 7.70
N LYS A 55 -4.98 -3.63 8.92
CA LYS A 55 -5.17 -2.19 9.17
C LYS A 55 -4.05 -1.36 8.52
N GLU A 56 -2.80 -1.72 8.75
CA GLU A 56 -1.63 -1.03 8.15
C GLU A 56 -1.69 -1.05 6.62
N CYS A 57 -1.98 -2.21 6.01
CA CYS A 57 -2.12 -2.33 4.56
C CYS A 57 -3.25 -1.45 4.00
N ARG A 58 -4.39 -1.34 4.71
CA ARG A 58 -5.50 -0.46 4.32
C ARG A 58 -5.10 1.00 4.39
N GLU A 59 -4.43 1.42 5.46
CA GLU A 59 -3.94 2.79 5.62
C GLU A 59 -2.93 3.13 4.52
N TRP A 60 -1.99 2.22 4.23
CA TRP A 60 -1.00 2.40 3.17
C TRP A 60 -1.64 2.48 1.78
N SER A 61 -2.63 1.63 1.50
CA SER A 61 -3.37 1.65 0.23
C SER A 61 -4.12 2.97 0.05
N ALA A 62 -4.77 3.46 1.11
CA ALA A 62 -5.45 4.75 1.10
C ALA A 62 -4.47 5.91 0.88
N LEU A 63 -3.28 5.86 1.49
CA LEU A 63 -2.22 6.85 1.26
C LEU A 63 -1.75 6.83 -0.20
N PHE A 64 -1.52 5.64 -0.75
CA PHE A 64 -1.07 5.46 -2.13
C PHE A 64 -2.09 6.04 -3.13
N GLU A 65 -3.37 5.69 -2.98
CA GLU A 65 -4.45 6.16 -3.86
C GLU A 65 -4.64 7.69 -3.77
N ASN A 66 -4.53 8.28 -2.57
CA ASN A 66 -4.75 9.71 -2.39
C ASN A 66 -3.55 10.58 -2.77
N LYS A 67 -2.32 10.12 -2.50
CA LYS A 67 -1.12 10.97 -2.65
C LYS A 67 -0.25 10.57 -3.81
N ILE A 68 -0.09 9.28 -4.07
CA ILE A 68 0.93 8.79 -5.01
C ILE A 68 0.34 8.66 -6.41
N LYS A 69 -0.83 8.03 -6.53
CA LYS A 69 -1.50 7.84 -7.83
C LYS A 69 -1.79 9.16 -8.58
N PRO A 70 -2.23 10.25 -7.94
CA PRO A 70 -2.44 11.52 -8.62
C PRO A 70 -1.14 12.18 -9.09
N LEU A 71 0.01 11.90 -8.44
CA LEU A 71 1.31 12.45 -8.86
C LEU A 71 1.76 11.86 -10.20
N ALA A 72 1.45 10.60 -10.48
CA ALA A 72 1.76 9.99 -11.77
C ALA A 72 1.04 10.71 -12.93
N GLY A 73 -0.23 11.08 -12.75
CA GLY A 73 -0.99 11.86 -13.74
C GLY A 73 -0.46 13.30 -13.90
N LYS A 74 -0.02 13.93 -12.80
CA LYS A 74 0.57 15.28 -12.87
C LYS A 74 1.89 15.31 -13.64
N TYR A 75 2.67 14.24 -13.61
CA TYR A 75 3.93 14.16 -14.35
C TYR A 75 3.71 14.18 -15.87
N THR A 76 2.74 13.41 -16.36
CA THR A 76 2.36 13.41 -17.77
C THR A 76 1.79 14.76 -18.19
N GLU A 77 0.87 15.34 -17.42
CA GLU A 77 0.30 16.66 -17.71
C GLU A 77 1.36 17.77 -17.77
N THR A 78 2.34 17.73 -16.85
CA THR A 78 3.43 18.72 -16.82
C THR A 78 4.32 18.58 -18.05
N THR A 79 4.63 17.34 -18.44
CA THR A 79 5.48 17.06 -19.60
C THR A 79 4.81 17.50 -20.90
N ASP A 80 3.51 17.21 -21.05
CA ASP A 80 2.72 17.62 -22.23
C ASP A 80 2.61 19.15 -22.32
N SER A 81 2.37 19.82 -21.18
CA SER A 81 2.34 21.28 -21.10
C SER A 81 3.68 21.92 -21.49
N MET A 82 4.81 21.36 -21.02
CA MET A 82 6.15 21.82 -21.41
C MET A 82 6.37 21.69 -22.93
N GLN A 83 5.97 20.55 -23.52
CA GLN A 83 6.10 20.35 -24.97
C GLN A 83 5.29 21.38 -25.77
N GLY A 84 4.07 21.68 -25.32
CA GLY A 84 3.23 22.74 -25.90
C GLY A 84 3.89 24.12 -25.83
N GLN A 85 4.45 24.49 -24.66
CA GLN A 85 5.15 25.76 -24.48
C GLN A 85 6.39 25.88 -25.37
N TYR A 86 7.17 24.80 -25.53
CA TYR A 86 8.32 24.80 -26.44
C TYR A 86 7.91 24.97 -27.90
N ASN A 87 6.80 24.36 -28.31
CA ASN A 87 6.28 24.50 -29.67
C ASN A 87 5.78 25.92 -29.94
N ASP A 88 4.99 26.51 -29.04
CA ASP A 88 4.53 27.90 -29.15
C ASP A 88 5.71 28.89 -29.16
N ALA A 89 6.72 28.67 -28.32
CA ALA A 89 7.93 29.48 -28.31
C ALA A 89 8.69 29.43 -29.64
N LYS A 90 8.79 28.24 -30.27
CA LYS A 90 9.41 28.08 -31.60
C LYS A 90 8.62 28.82 -32.68
N GLU A 91 7.30 28.71 -32.69
CA GLU A 91 6.45 29.39 -33.66
C GLU A 91 6.55 30.91 -33.53
N ARG A 92 6.39 31.44 -32.31
CA ARG A 92 6.53 32.88 -32.05
C ARG A 92 7.93 33.39 -32.34
N HIS A 93 8.97 32.60 -32.06
CA HIS A 93 10.32 32.95 -32.45
C HIS A 93 10.45 33.06 -33.98
N ALA A 94 9.95 32.07 -34.74
CA ALA A 94 9.97 32.12 -36.20
C ALA A 94 9.19 33.33 -36.75
N GLN A 95 8.01 33.62 -36.19
CA GLN A 95 7.23 34.82 -36.53
C GLN A 95 7.99 36.11 -36.22
N GLY A 96 8.64 36.18 -35.05
CA GLY A 96 9.48 37.30 -34.65
C GLY A 96 10.63 37.53 -35.63
N ILE A 97 11.33 36.46 -36.03
CA ILE A 97 12.37 36.52 -37.06
C ILE A 97 11.82 37.08 -38.37
N ALA A 98 10.64 36.64 -38.82
CA ALA A 98 10.03 37.16 -40.04
C ALA A 98 9.72 38.68 -39.97
N VAL A 99 9.26 39.17 -38.81
CA VAL A 99 9.04 40.61 -38.57
C VAL A 99 10.36 41.39 -38.63
N LEU A 100 11.43 40.83 -38.06
CA LEU A 100 12.75 41.44 -38.10
C LEU A 100 13.29 41.51 -39.54
N ILE A 101 13.16 40.43 -40.31
CA ILE A 101 13.57 40.41 -41.73
C ILE A 101 12.84 41.50 -42.50
N LYS A 102 11.52 41.62 -42.31
CA LYS A 102 10.67 42.51 -43.09
C LYS A 102 10.87 43.99 -42.77
N ASN A 103 11.12 44.33 -41.51
CA ASN A 103 11.05 45.72 -41.03
C ASN A 103 12.40 46.30 -40.58
N PHE A 104 13.44 45.46 -40.45
CA PHE A 104 14.72 45.86 -39.84
C PHE A 104 15.96 45.35 -40.60
N ASP A 105 15.82 44.94 -41.86
CA ASP A 105 16.92 44.35 -42.68
C ASP A 105 17.70 43.25 -41.96
N TYR A 106 17.01 42.47 -41.12
CA TYR A 106 17.62 41.40 -40.37
C TYR A 106 17.97 40.22 -41.29
N HIS A 107 19.20 39.71 -41.18
CA HIS A 107 19.63 38.51 -41.89
C HIS A 107 20.02 37.41 -40.89
N PRO A 108 19.34 36.25 -40.87
CA PRO A 108 19.52 35.22 -39.84
C PRO A 108 20.98 34.73 -39.69
N GLU A 109 21.69 34.56 -40.81
CA GLU A 109 23.08 34.08 -40.81
C GLU A 109 24.11 35.13 -40.37
N PHE A 110 23.74 36.41 -40.34
CA PHE A 110 24.64 37.50 -39.96
C PHE A 110 24.30 38.11 -38.59
N LYS A 111 23.34 37.52 -37.85
CA LYS A 111 22.95 37.95 -36.50
C LYS A 111 24.13 37.86 -35.53
N ARG A 112 24.45 38.97 -34.86
CA ARG A 112 25.37 38.99 -33.72
C ARG A 112 24.59 39.13 -32.42
N PHE A 113 25.12 38.58 -31.33
CA PHE A 113 24.48 38.67 -30.00
C PHE A 113 24.33 40.12 -29.50
N SER A 114 25.13 41.04 -30.05
CA SER A 114 25.19 42.46 -29.70
C SER A 114 24.36 43.37 -30.59
N ASP A 115 23.63 42.82 -31.57
CA ASP A 115 22.86 43.65 -32.50
C ASP A 115 21.66 44.29 -31.80
N THR A 116 21.56 45.62 -31.91
CA THR A 116 20.48 46.41 -31.34
C THR A 116 19.46 46.76 -32.43
N PHE A 117 18.20 46.40 -32.23
CA PHE A 117 17.13 46.80 -33.16
C PHE A 117 16.65 48.20 -32.84
N THR A 118 16.77 49.14 -33.78
CA THR A 118 16.20 50.49 -33.68
C THR A 118 14.98 50.58 -34.59
N ALA A 119 13.79 50.67 -34.00
CA ALA A 119 12.55 50.86 -34.73
C ALA A 119 12.27 52.35 -34.90
N VAL A 120 11.96 52.79 -36.11
CA VAL A 120 11.31 54.09 -36.30
C VAL A 120 9.86 53.92 -35.82
N PRO A 121 9.35 54.73 -34.87
CA PRO A 121 8.01 54.55 -34.35
C PRO A 121 6.99 54.64 -35.48
N PHE A 122 6.18 53.59 -35.64
CA PHE A 122 5.10 53.56 -36.63
C PHE A 122 4.08 54.66 -36.28
N LYS A 123 4.03 55.71 -37.10
CA LYS A 123 2.96 56.71 -37.08
C LYS A 123 1.99 56.42 -38.23
N PRO A 124 0.75 55.99 -37.95
CA PRO A 124 -0.27 55.88 -38.99
C PRO A 124 -0.66 57.27 -39.51
N LYS A 125 -1.00 57.36 -40.79
CA LYS A 125 -1.61 58.55 -41.41
C LYS A 125 -3.11 58.56 -41.21
#